data_AF-A0AAD4CUA0-F1
#
_entry.id   AF-A0AAD4CUA0-F1
#
_cell.length_a   1.000
_cell.length_b   1.000
_cell.length_c   1.000
_cell.angle_alpha   90.00
_cell.angle_beta   90.00
_cell.angle_gamma   90.00
#
_symmetry.space_group_name_H-M   'P 1'
#
loop_
_entity.id
_entity.type
_entity.pdbx_description
1 polymer ?
#
loop_
_entity_poly.entity_id
_entity_poly.type
_entity_poly.pdbx_seq_one_letter_code
_entity_poly.pdbx_strand_id
1 'polypeptide(L)'
;MAPSLTETVSLRQAPKATLRTEAGFNKENLIGYGEAYRHEDELQGTDKQPPASYPNYLPVWDNETERYPPLTEFTHVDHGKDASPNFPDLFPAGQEGVVDELTPIIGSEVTGIQLSQLTPAAKDQLALFVAQRKVVAFRDQDFASLPIDQALEFGSYFGRHHIHQTSGAPKGHPEIHLVHRGADDTSGADFLASRTNSITWHSDVTFEKQPPGTTFLYLLDGPLSGGDTLFANMAAAYRRLSPEFQKRLHGLKAVHSGVEQINNSLNKGGIARREGIQTEHPIVRTHPATGEKAIFVNPQFTRYIVGYKKEESDYLLKFLYDHIALSQDIQTRVRWRPGTVVVWDNRVAAHSALFDWQDGQRRHLARITPQAERPYETPFER
;
A
#
# COMPACT_ATOMS: atom_id res chain seq x y z
N MET A 1 -18.75 27.21 -1.07
CA MET A 1 -18.31 25.87 -0.66
C MET A 1 -19.02 24.87 -1.54
N ALA A 2 -18.34 24.30 -2.54
CA ALA A 2 -18.94 23.25 -3.37
C ALA A 2 -18.97 21.95 -2.55
N PRO A 3 -20.11 21.24 -2.49
CA PRO A 3 -20.18 19.97 -1.79
C PRO A 3 -19.23 18.98 -2.48
N SER A 4 -18.31 18.41 -1.71
CA SER A 4 -17.47 17.29 -2.13
C SER A 4 -18.39 16.10 -2.37
N LEU A 5 -18.66 15.78 -3.64
CA LEU A 5 -19.44 14.61 -4.05
C LEU A 5 -18.75 13.35 -3.50
N THR A 6 -19.27 12.82 -2.41
CA THR A 6 -19.04 11.43 -2.00
C THR A 6 -20.35 10.71 -2.29
N GLU A 7 -20.58 10.35 -3.54
CA GLU A 7 -21.71 9.49 -3.88
C GLU A 7 -21.27 8.04 -3.73
N THR A 8 -21.95 7.32 -2.84
CA THR A 8 -21.95 5.86 -2.85
C THR A 8 -22.59 5.44 -4.17
N VAL A 9 -21.81 4.87 -5.07
CA VAL A 9 -22.33 4.36 -6.35
C VAL A 9 -22.90 2.97 -6.08
N SER A 10 -24.21 2.81 -6.26
CA SER A 10 -24.85 1.49 -6.18
C SER A 10 -24.26 0.54 -7.22
N LEU A 11 -23.88 -0.67 -6.78
CA LEU A 11 -23.33 -1.73 -7.61
C LEU A 11 -24.24 -1.93 -8.84
N ARG A 12 -23.73 -1.65 -10.05
CA ARG A 12 -24.40 -2.09 -11.27
C ARG A 12 -24.46 -3.62 -11.21
N GLN A 13 -25.65 -4.19 -11.41
CA GLN A 13 -25.79 -5.64 -11.59
C GLN A 13 -24.75 -6.13 -12.60
N ALA A 14 -24.03 -7.19 -12.23
CA ALA A 14 -23.00 -7.78 -13.06
C ALA A 14 -23.58 -8.07 -14.45
N PRO A 15 -23.01 -7.52 -15.53
CA PRO A 15 -23.44 -7.90 -16.87
C PRO A 15 -23.19 -9.41 -17.05
N LYS A 16 -24.20 -10.12 -17.56
CA LYS A 16 -24.16 -11.58 -17.83
C LYS A 16 -23.14 -12.01 -18.90
N ALA A 17 -22.30 -11.10 -19.37
CA ALA A 17 -21.21 -11.38 -20.27
C ALA A 17 -19.92 -10.90 -19.60
N THR A 18 -18.91 -11.78 -19.57
CA THR A 18 -17.52 -11.46 -19.26
C THR A 18 -17.04 -10.37 -20.23
N LEU A 19 -17.31 -9.11 -19.86
CA LEU A 19 -16.64 -7.98 -20.47
C LEU A 19 -15.16 -8.16 -20.16
N ARG A 20 -14.37 -8.37 -21.22
CA ARG A 20 -12.94 -8.10 -21.17
C ARG A 20 -12.81 -6.68 -20.64
N THR A 21 -12.42 -6.53 -19.39
CA THR A 21 -12.19 -5.20 -18.84
C THR A 21 -10.98 -4.65 -19.59
N GLU A 22 -11.20 -3.64 -20.43
CA GLU A 22 -10.12 -2.84 -21.05
C GLU A 22 -9.28 -2.11 -19.99
N ALA A 23 -9.65 -2.20 -18.71
CA ALA A 23 -8.87 -1.75 -17.56
C ALA A 23 -7.65 -2.65 -17.33
N GLY A 24 -6.57 -2.35 -18.05
CA GLY A 24 -5.22 -2.81 -17.69
C GLY A 24 -4.82 -2.34 -16.28
N PHE A 25 -4.04 -3.16 -15.58
CA PHE A 25 -3.35 -2.88 -14.30
C PHE A 25 -4.23 -2.79 -13.04
N ASN A 26 -4.74 -3.93 -12.57
CA ASN A 26 -5.18 -4.08 -11.17
C ASN A 26 -4.42 -5.24 -10.52
N LYS A 27 -3.68 -4.97 -9.43
CA LYS A 27 -2.91 -5.99 -8.68
C LYS A 27 -3.79 -7.09 -8.11
N GLU A 28 -5.07 -6.82 -7.87
CA GLU A 28 -6.01 -7.79 -7.29
C GLU A 28 -6.58 -8.76 -8.31
N ASN A 29 -6.32 -8.53 -9.60
CA ASN A 29 -6.56 -9.54 -10.63
C ASN A 29 -5.65 -10.78 -10.46
N LEU A 30 -4.81 -10.81 -9.43
CA LEU A 30 -3.76 -11.80 -9.20
C LEU A 30 -4.01 -12.63 -7.94
N ILE A 31 -4.97 -12.24 -7.11
CA ILE A 31 -5.39 -13.02 -5.94
C ILE A 31 -6.47 -13.98 -6.45
N GLY A 32 -6.17 -15.28 -6.45
CA GLY A 32 -7.15 -16.32 -6.72
C GLY A 32 -8.03 -16.51 -5.49
N TYR A 33 -9.26 -16.04 -5.56
CA TYR A 33 -10.27 -16.32 -4.55
C TYR A 33 -10.88 -17.70 -4.84
N GLY A 34 -10.99 -18.57 -3.82
CA GLY A 34 -11.73 -19.83 -3.90
C GLY A 34 -10.95 -21.05 -4.40
N GLU A 35 -10.44 -21.05 -5.64
CA GLU A 35 -9.81 -22.25 -6.23
C GLU A 35 -8.29 -22.32 -6.06
N ALA A 36 -7.61 -21.18 -5.92
CA ALA A 36 -6.14 -21.13 -5.80
C ALA A 36 -5.63 -21.30 -4.36
N TYR A 37 -6.47 -21.00 -3.36
CA TYR A 37 -6.10 -21.13 -1.96
C TYR A 37 -6.60 -22.44 -1.38
N ARG A 38 -5.67 -23.28 -0.92
CA ARG A 38 -5.95 -24.58 -0.30
C ARG A 38 -5.51 -24.54 1.16
N HIS A 39 -6.45 -24.31 2.07
CA HIS A 39 -6.15 -24.09 3.49
C HIS A 39 -5.41 -25.26 4.15
N GLU A 40 -5.82 -26.49 3.85
CA GLU A 40 -5.16 -27.72 4.33
C GLU A 40 -3.69 -27.78 3.88
N ASP A 41 -3.42 -27.45 2.61
CA ASP A 41 -2.06 -27.43 2.05
C ASP A 41 -1.17 -26.37 2.72
N GLU A 42 -1.76 -25.26 3.16
CA GLU A 42 -1.02 -24.28 3.96
C GLU A 42 -0.72 -24.78 5.37
N LEU A 43 -1.66 -25.48 6.00
CA LEU A 43 -1.51 -25.98 7.36
C LEU A 43 -0.56 -27.18 7.45
N GLN A 44 -0.63 -28.10 6.48
CA GLN A 44 0.12 -29.37 6.50
C GLN A 44 1.34 -29.35 5.59
N GLY A 45 1.46 -28.36 4.70
CA GLY A 45 2.43 -28.35 3.62
C GLY A 45 2.00 -29.24 2.45
N THR A 46 2.80 -29.20 1.40
CA THR A 46 2.69 -30.05 0.20
C THR A 46 4.01 -30.79 -0.03
N ASP A 47 4.07 -31.64 -1.05
CA ASP A 47 5.32 -32.30 -1.46
C ASP A 47 6.42 -31.29 -1.86
N LYS A 48 6.06 -30.03 -2.16
CA LYS A 48 6.97 -29.00 -2.66
C LYS A 48 7.22 -27.87 -1.66
N GLN A 49 6.29 -27.63 -0.74
CA GLN A 49 6.34 -26.51 0.20
C GLN A 49 6.11 -26.98 1.63
N PRO A 50 6.89 -26.52 2.61
CA PRO A 50 6.59 -26.81 4.01
C PRO A 50 5.25 -26.17 4.45
N PRO A 51 4.68 -26.57 5.59
CA PRO A 51 3.62 -25.82 6.26
C PRO A 51 3.95 -24.32 6.37
N ALA A 52 2.92 -23.49 6.44
CA ALA A 52 3.08 -22.06 6.72
C ALA A 52 3.77 -21.87 8.08
N SER A 53 4.78 -21.00 8.14
CA SER A 53 5.53 -20.76 9.37
C SER A 53 4.68 -20.10 10.46
N TYR A 54 3.62 -19.40 10.04
CA TYR A 54 2.73 -18.61 10.91
C TYR A 54 1.25 -18.95 10.63
N PRO A 55 0.76 -20.13 11.07
CA PRO A 55 -0.59 -20.59 10.76
C PRO A 55 -1.70 -19.70 11.33
N ASN A 56 -1.42 -18.96 12.41
CA ASN A 56 -2.35 -17.97 12.99
C ASN A 56 -2.61 -16.76 12.08
N TYR A 57 -1.76 -16.53 11.07
CA TYR A 57 -1.95 -15.51 10.05
C TYR A 57 -2.56 -16.04 8.75
N LEU A 58 -2.97 -17.31 8.69
CA LEU A 58 -3.59 -17.84 7.47
C LEU A 58 -4.90 -17.10 7.15
N PRO A 59 -5.12 -16.74 5.87
CA PRO A 59 -6.29 -15.97 5.50
C PRO A 59 -7.55 -16.81 5.68
N VAL A 60 -8.53 -16.16 6.31
CA VAL A 60 -9.93 -16.55 6.25
C VAL A 60 -10.70 -15.49 5.48
N TRP A 61 -11.73 -15.95 4.78
CA TRP A 61 -12.73 -15.11 4.12
C TRP A 61 -14.10 -15.21 4.80
N ASP A 62 -14.19 -16.00 5.89
CA ASP A 62 -15.37 -16.35 6.68
C ASP A 62 -16.19 -15.16 7.21
N ASN A 63 -15.64 -13.95 7.22
CA ASN A 63 -16.37 -12.69 7.38
C ASN A 63 -17.33 -12.37 6.19
N GLU A 64 -17.79 -13.36 5.42
CA GLU A 64 -18.64 -13.21 4.22
C GLU A 64 -19.97 -12.50 4.51
N THR A 65 -20.45 -12.60 5.76
CA THR A 65 -21.70 -11.99 6.25
C THR A 65 -21.52 -10.61 6.87
N GLU A 66 -20.31 -10.23 7.27
CA GLU A 66 -20.04 -8.93 7.88
C GLU A 66 -19.88 -7.86 6.79
N ARG A 67 -20.94 -7.06 6.62
CA ARG A 67 -20.84 -5.78 5.92
C ARG A 67 -20.44 -4.72 6.92
N TYR A 68 -19.25 -4.17 6.76
CA TYR A 68 -18.80 -3.04 7.57
C TYR A 68 -19.48 -1.76 7.10
N PRO A 69 -19.83 -0.85 8.03
CA PRO A 69 -20.37 0.44 7.65
C PRO A 69 -19.35 1.24 6.82
N PRO A 70 -19.81 2.27 6.08
CA PRO A 70 -18.93 3.24 5.48
C PRO A 70 -17.99 3.84 6.52
N LEU A 71 -16.73 4.07 6.14
CA LEU A 71 -15.78 4.72 7.03
C LEU A 71 -16.21 6.15 7.32
N THR A 72 -16.20 6.50 8.61
CA THR A 72 -16.44 7.87 9.08
C THR A 72 -15.13 8.62 9.16
N GLU A 73 -15.18 9.93 8.90
CA GLU A 73 -14.02 10.79 9.07
C GLU A 73 -13.63 10.88 10.56
N PHE A 74 -12.34 11.02 10.82
CA PHE A 74 -11.79 11.17 12.18
C PHE A 74 -10.65 12.19 12.19
N THR A 75 -10.41 12.78 13.35
CA THR A 75 -9.27 13.68 13.55
C THR A 75 -7.99 12.86 13.59
N HIS A 76 -7.16 12.99 12.56
CA HIS A 76 -5.84 12.36 12.51
C HIS A 76 -4.79 13.24 13.21
N VAL A 77 -3.92 12.62 13.99
CA VAL A 77 -2.73 13.24 14.60
C VAL A 77 -1.51 12.80 13.79
N ASP A 78 -0.80 13.76 13.20
CA ASP A 78 0.43 13.46 12.46
C ASP A 78 1.63 13.41 13.42
N HIS A 79 1.94 12.20 13.87
CA HIS A 79 3.02 11.88 14.80
C HIS A 79 4.41 12.30 14.31
N GLY A 80 4.61 12.47 13.00
CA GLY A 80 5.90 12.92 12.46
C GLY A 80 6.11 14.44 12.55
N LYS A 81 5.06 15.23 12.75
CA LYS A 81 5.10 16.69 12.52
C LYS A 81 6.00 17.46 13.48
N ASP A 82 6.00 17.06 14.75
CA ASP A 82 6.75 17.74 15.82
C ASP A 82 7.90 16.86 16.35
N ALA A 83 8.23 15.77 15.64
CA ALA A 83 9.30 14.87 16.01
C ALA A 83 10.68 15.51 15.80
N SER A 84 11.65 15.15 16.65
CA SER A 84 13.02 15.66 16.53
C SER A 84 13.67 15.15 15.23
N PRO A 85 14.21 16.05 14.38
CA PRO A 85 14.77 15.67 13.07
C PRO A 85 16.11 14.92 13.17
N ASN A 86 16.71 14.87 14.36
CA ASN A 86 17.96 14.15 14.62
C ASN A 86 17.72 12.77 15.24
N PHE A 87 16.46 12.38 15.42
CA PHE A 87 16.04 11.04 15.82
C PHE A 87 16.70 10.46 17.10
N PRO A 88 16.88 11.23 18.21
CA PRO A 88 17.59 10.77 19.39
C PRO A 88 16.90 9.64 20.19
N ASP A 89 15.60 9.43 20.01
CA ASP A 89 14.84 8.37 20.67
C ASP A 89 14.71 7.13 19.78
N LEU A 90 14.71 7.31 18.45
CA LEU A 90 14.75 6.20 17.49
C LEU A 90 16.15 5.61 17.33
N PHE A 91 17.19 6.44 17.41
CA PHE A 91 18.60 6.04 17.34
C PHE A 91 19.37 6.62 18.54
N PRO A 92 19.12 6.14 19.77
CA PRO A 92 19.74 6.70 20.96
C PRO A 92 21.26 6.46 20.98
N ALA A 93 21.98 7.45 21.51
CA ALA A 93 23.43 7.38 21.60
C ALA A 93 23.87 6.16 22.41
N GLY A 94 24.76 5.35 21.83
CA GLY A 94 25.28 4.14 22.45
C GLY A 94 24.49 2.85 22.18
N GLN A 95 23.39 2.91 21.41
CA GLN A 95 22.79 1.71 20.81
C GLN A 95 23.37 1.45 19.40
N GLU A 96 23.46 0.18 19.02
CA GLU A 96 24.01 -0.30 17.75
C GLU A 96 23.04 -0.17 16.56
N GLY A 97 22.12 0.81 16.59
CA GLY A 97 21.25 1.08 15.44
C GLY A 97 22.09 1.50 14.24
N VAL A 98 22.14 0.68 13.20
CA VAL A 98 22.86 0.98 11.95
C VAL A 98 21.84 1.30 10.87
N VAL A 99 22.04 2.43 10.19
CA VAL A 99 21.24 2.86 9.04
C VAL A 99 22.10 2.78 7.79
N ASP A 100 21.67 1.99 6.81
CA ASP A 100 22.24 1.95 5.47
C ASP A 100 21.26 2.59 4.48
N GLU A 101 21.71 3.54 3.67
CA GLU A 101 20.86 4.18 2.68
C GLU A 101 20.84 3.33 1.39
N LEU A 102 19.67 2.76 1.07
CA LEU A 102 19.52 1.94 -0.14
C LEU A 102 19.76 2.75 -1.41
N THR A 103 19.31 4.01 -1.42
CA THR A 103 19.62 5.00 -2.46
C THR A 103 19.69 6.40 -1.84
N PRO A 104 20.28 7.40 -2.53
CA PRO A 104 20.45 8.73 -1.95
C PRO A 104 19.15 9.43 -1.54
N ILE A 105 18.05 9.21 -2.28
CA ILE A 105 16.81 10.00 -2.09
C ILE A 105 15.59 9.19 -1.62
N ILE A 106 15.73 7.87 -1.47
CA ILE A 106 14.67 6.98 -1.00
C ILE A 106 15.24 5.67 -0.47
N GLY A 107 14.62 5.13 0.57
CA GLY A 107 14.95 3.81 1.08
C GLY A 107 16.09 3.83 2.06
N SER A 108 15.88 3.22 3.21
CA SER A 108 16.95 2.86 4.15
C SER A 108 16.73 1.45 4.65
N GLU A 109 17.80 0.77 5.02
CA GLU A 109 17.80 -0.47 5.79
C GLU A 109 18.26 -0.13 7.21
N VAL A 110 17.58 -0.67 8.22
CA VAL A 110 17.89 -0.46 9.63
C VAL A 110 18.05 -1.81 10.33
N THR A 111 19.15 -1.96 11.06
CA THR A 111 19.44 -3.09 11.95
C THR A 111 19.66 -2.58 13.37
N GLY A 112 19.48 -3.44 14.38
CA GLY A 112 19.78 -3.10 15.78
C GLY A 112 18.68 -2.34 16.53
N ILE A 113 17.55 -2.02 15.87
CA ILE A 113 16.37 -1.36 16.48
C ILE A 113 15.17 -2.30 16.39
N GLN A 114 14.51 -2.59 17.51
CA GLN A 114 13.23 -3.32 17.52
C GLN A 114 12.05 -2.37 17.54
N LEU A 115 11.22 -2.45 16.50
CA LEU A 115 10.00 -1.66 16.39
C LEU A 115 9.06 -1.90 17.57
N SER A 116 8.91 -3.14 18.02
CA SER A 116 8.01 -3.54 19.11
C SER A 116 8.36 -2.89 20.47
N GLN A 117 9.60 -2.40 20.62
CA GLN A 117 10.14 -1.84 21.85
C GLN A 117 10.19 -0.31 21.84
N LEU A 118 9.75 0.34 20.76
CA LEU A 118 9.81 1.79 20.64
C LEU A 118 8.88 2.48 21.64
N THR A 119 9.43 3.50 22.32
CA THR A 119 8.68 4.45 23.13
C THR A 119 7.80 5.34 22.23
N PRO A 120 6.79 6.04 22.77
CA PRO A 120 6.01 7.00 22.00
C PRO A 120 6.87 8.05 21.25
N ALA A 121 7.87 8.64 21.92
CA ALA A 121 8.78 9.61 21.28
C ALA A 121 9.59 9.00 20.12
N ALA A 122 10.02 7.74 20.27
CA ALA A 122 10.70 7.02 19.20
C ALA A 122 9.75 6.67 18.04
N LYS A 123 8.45 6.42 18.31
CA LYS A 123 7.42 6.22 17.27
C LYS A 123 7.12 7.50 16.49
N ASP A 124 7.06 8.66 17.16
CA ASP A 124 6.96 9.96 16.48
C ASP A 124 8.14 10.17 15.52
N GLN A 125 9.35 9.87 15.98
CA GLN A 125 10.57 9.93 15.17
C GLN A 125 10.60 8.90 14.05
N LEU A 126 10.06 7.70 14.27
CA LEU A 126 9.87 6.69 13.23
C LEU A 126 8.98 7.23 12.10
N ALA A 127 7.85 7.86 12.45
CA ALA A 127 6.95 8.45 11.44
C ALA A 127 7.67 9.50 10.60
N LEU A 128 8.42 10.42 11.22
CA LEU A 128 9.19 11.44 10.50
C LEU A 128 10.32 10.83 9.66
N PHE A 129 11.09 9.89 10.22
CA PHE A 129 12.19 9.23 9.52
C PHE A 129 11.69 8.48 8.28
N VAL A 130 10.62 7.71 8.42
CA VAL A 130 9.98 7.01 7.30
C VAL A 130 9.40 8.02 6.29
N ALA A 131 8.76 9.11 6.73
CA ALA A 131 8.28 10.15 5.83
C ALA A 131 9.43 10.81 5.04
N GLN A 132 10.60 11.00 5.63
CA GLN A 132 11.78 11.56 4.97
C GLN A 132 12.42 10.56 3.99
N ARG A 133 12.58 9.30 4.40
CA ARG A 133 13.17 8.22 3.57
C ARG A 133 12.18 7.55 2.62
N LYS A 134 10.89 7.88 2.73
CA LYS A 134 9.70 7.32 2.06
C LYS A 134 9.42 5.86 2.40
N VAL A 135 10.45 5.03 2.50
CA VAL A 135 10.39 3.63 2.90
C VAL A 135 11.64 3.25 3.69
N VAL A 136 11.47 2.40 4.70
CA VAL A 136 12.54 1.88 5.53
C VAL A 136 12.29 0.38 5.78
N ALA A 137 13.31 -0.45 5.56
CA ALA A 137 13.29 -1.87 5.90
C ALA A 137 14.01 -2.09 7.24
N PHE A 138 13.27 -2.48 8.26
CA PHE A 138 13.82 -2.92 9.54
C PHE A 138 14.07 -4.42 9.49
N ARG A 139 15.29 -4.84 9.82
CA ARG A 139 15.72 -6.24 9.80
C ARG A 139 15.65 -6.86 11.19
N ASP A 140 15.60 -8.19 11.24
CA ASP A 140 15.63 -9.00 12.46
C ASP A 140 14.53 -8.64 13.48
N GLN A 141 13.34 -8.29 13.00
CA GLN A 141 12.17 -7.88 13.78
C GLN A 141 11.37 -9.07 14.31
N ASP A 142 10.73 -8.87 15.45
CA ASP A 142 9.88 -9.86 16.12
C ASP A 142 8.40 -9.84 15.71
N PHE A 143 7.97 -8.88 14.88
CA PHE A 143 6.56 -8.61 14.53
C PHE A 143 5.76 -9.84 14.11
N ALA A 144 6.34 -10.71 13.29
CA ALA A 144 5.71 -11.93 12.81
C ALA A 144 5.35 -12.90 13.96
N SER A 145 6.14 -12.88 15.03
CA SER A 145 5.98 -13.76 16.19
C SER A 145 5.21 -13.11 17.35
N LEU A 146 4.90 -11.81 17.27
CA LEU A 146 4.06 -11.15 18.27
C LEU A 146 2.62 -11.66 18.21
N PRO A 147 1.88 -11.67 19.34
CA PRO A 147 0.43 -11.76 19.30
C PRO A 147 -0.13 -10.66 18.38
N ILE A 148 -1.09 -11.00 17.52
CA ILE A 148 -1.61 -10.09 16.49
C ILE A 148 -2.13 -8.78 17.11
N ASP A 149 -2.82 -8.87 18.25
CA ASP A 149 -3.30 -7.71 19.00
C ASP A 149 -2.18 -6.74 19.40
N GLN A 150 -0.98 -7.23 19.74
CA GLN A 150 0.16 -6.36 20.09
C GLN A 150 0.73 -5.66 18.85
N ALA A 151 0.78 -6.36 17.71
CA ALA A 151 1.18 -5.75 16.44
C ALA A 151 0.16 -4.68 16.01
N LEU A 152 -1.13 -4.95 16.17
CA LEU A 152 -2.20 -3.97 15.93
C LEU A 152 -2.10 -2.77 16.88
N GLU A 153 -1.89 -3.00 18.18
CA GLU A 153 -1.70 -1.93 19.16
C GLU A 153 -0.52 -1.03 18.82
N PHE A 154 0.58 -1.61 18.33
CA PHE A 154 1.71 -0.81 17.83
C PHE A 154 1.28 0.11 16.68
N GLY A 155 0.56 -0.43 15.68
CA GLY A 155 0.10 0.35 14.53
C GLY A 155 -0.99 1.37 14.86
N SER A 156 -1.81 1.12 15.88
CA SER A 156 -2.88 2.03 16.34
C SER A 156 -2.34 3.40 16.75
N TYR A 157 -1.07 3.46 17.16
CA TYR A 157 -0.38 4.71 17.46
C TYR A 157 -0.37 5.68 16.27
N PHE A 158 -0.29 5.17 15.03
CA PHE A 158 -0.19 6.00 13.83
C PHE A 158 -1.55 6.35 13.21
N GLY A 159 -2.65 5.81 13.75
CA GLY A 159 -4.00 6.08 13.26
C GLY A 159 -4.93 4.86 13.36
N ARG A 160 -6.21 5.08 13.06
CA ARG A 160 -7.22 4.00 12.99
C ARG A 160 -6.88 3.01 11.88
N HIS A 161 -6.93 1.72 12.15
CA HIS A 161 -6.69 0.69 11.13
C HIS A 161 -7.73 0.71 10.02
N HIS A 162 -7.27 0.67 8.77
CA HIS A 162 -8.13 0.39 7.62
C HIS A 162 -8.43 -1.11 7.55
N ILE A 163 -9.71 -1.46 7.45
CA ILE A 163 -10.16 -2.84 7.19
C ILE A 163 -10.41 -2.98 5.68
N HIS A 164 -9.65 -3.88 5.04
CA HIS A 164 -9.69 -4.07 3.60
C HIS A 164 -10.99 -4.71 3.12
N GLN A 165 -11.59 -4.13 2.09
CA GLN A 165 -12.90 -4.51 1.57
C GLN A 165 -12.91 -5.86 0.82
N THR A 166 -11.79 -6.32 0.28
CA THR A 166 -11.73 -7.52 -0.59
C THR A 166 -10.78 -8.61 -0.10
N SER A 167 -9.82 -8.32 0.78
CA SER A 167 -8.71 -9.25 1.08
C SER A 167 -9.02 -10.23 2.22
N GLY A 168 -8.33 -11.38 2.24
CA GLY A 168 -8.31 -12.25 3.42
C GLY A 168 -7.64 -11.57 4.62
N ALA A 169 -8.04 -11.98 5.83
CA ALA A 169 -7.47 -11.53 7.09
C ALA A 169 -7.25 -12.74 8.01
N PRO A 170 -6.39 -12.64 9.04
CA PRO A 170 -6.33 -13.64 10.10
C PRO A 170 -7.67 -13.71 10.82
N LYS A 171 -8.05 -14.91 11.27
CA LYS A 171 -9.31 -15.10 11.97
C LYS A 171 -9.40 -14.20 13.20
N GLY A 172 -10.51 -13.46 13.30
CA GLY A 172 -10.76 -12.51 14.41
C GLY A 172 -10.00 -11.18 14.34
N HIS A 173 -9.17 -10.94 13.31
CA HIS A 173 -8.36 -9.72 13.20
C HIS A 173 -8.50 -9.07 11.81
N PRO A 174 -9.70 -8.59 11.43
CA PRO A 174 -9.97 -8.02 10.10
C PRO A 174 -9.13 -6.79 9.75
N GLU A 175 -8.51 -6.14 10.73
CA GLU A 175 -7.60 -5.00 10.60
C GLU A 175 -6.27 -5.38 9.94
N ILE A 176 -5.89 -6.66 9.95
CA ILE A 176 -4.70 -7.15 9.25
C ILE A 176 -5.07 -7.51 7.82
N HIS A 177 -4.46 -6.82 6.87
CA HIS A 177 -4.56 -7.15 5.46
C HIS A 177 -3.45 -8.15 5.10
N LEU A 178 -3.83 -9.35 4.65
CA LEU A 178 -2.88 -10.34 4.16
C LEU A 178 -2.59 -10.19 2.67
N VAL A 179 -1.31 -10.04 2.33
CA VAL A 179 -0.80 -10.14 0.96
C VAL A 179 -0.30 -11.56 0.77
N HIS A 180 -1.20 -12.42 0.27
CA HIS A 180 -0.98 -13.86 0.24
C HIS A 180 -1.00 -14.45 -1.18
N ARG A 181 -0.02 -15.28 -1.48
CA ARG A 181 -0.03 -16.26 -2.56
C ARG A 181 0.41 -17.60 -1.98
N GLY A 182 -0.45 -18.59 -2.20
CA GLY A 182 -0.37 -19.85 -1.47
C GLY A 182 0.73 -20.79 -1.96
N ALA A 183 0.89 -21.89 -1.24
CA ALA A 183 1.69 -23.02 -1.69
C ALA A 183 1.15 -23.56 -3.02
N ASP A 184 2.06 -23.76 -3.98
CA ASP A 184 1.75 -24.24 -5.32
C ASP A 184 0.79 -23.34 -6.13
N ASP A 185 0.59 -22.08 -5.73
CA ASP A 185 -0.15 -21.08 -6.51
C ASP A 185 0.65 -20.68 -7.76
N THR A 186 0.07 -20.90 -8.94
CA THR A 186 0.66 -20.61 -10.25
C THR A 186 0.04 -19.41 -10.97
N SER A 187 -0.82 -18.64 -10.28
CA SER A 187 -1.53 -17.50 -10.88
C SER A 187 -0.58 -16.38 -11.38
N GLY A 188 0.69 -16.41 -10.96
CA GLY A 188 1.73 -15.49 -11.41
C GLY A 188 2.13 -15.78 -12.85
N ALA A 189 2.38 -17.05 -13.15
CA ALA A 189 2.65 -17.51 -14.51
C ALA A 189 1.47 -17.23 -15.45
N ASP A 190 0.23 -17.52 -15.01
CA ASP A 190 -0.97 -17.27 -15.82
C ASP A 190 -1.14 -15.78 -16.18
N PHE A 191 -0.83 -14.89 -15.25
CA PHE A 191 -0.85 -13.45 -15.52
C PHE A 191 0.20 -13.05 -16.57
N LEU A 192 1.42 -13.56 -16.44
CA LEU A 192 2.52 -13.28 -17.37
C LEU A 192 2.37 -14.00 -18.72
N ALA A 193 1.50 -15.01 -18.82
CA ALA A 193 1.15 -15.62 -20.11
C ALA A 193 0.44 -14.64 -21.06
N SER A 194 -0.20 -13.59 -20.52
CA SER A 194 -0.91 -12.57 -21.31
C SER A 194 -0.28 -11.17 -21.23
N ARG A 195 0.82 -11.01 -20.47
CA ARG A 195 1.42 -9.70 -20.17
C ARG A 195 2.93 -9.79 -20.13
N THR A 196 3.58 -8.72 -20.57
CA THR A 196 5.05 -8.65 -20.63
C THR A 196 5.69 -8.18 -19.32
N ASN A 197 4.93 -7.70 -18.34
CA ASN A 197 5.44 -7.21 -17.06
C ASN A 197 4.33 -7.18 -15.97
N SER A 198 4.74 -7.00 -14.71
CA SER A 198 3.86 -6.88 -13.53
C SER A 198 3.80 -5.46 -12.94
N ILE A 199 4.12 -4.43 -13.71
CA ILE A 199 4.20 -3.05 -13.22
C ILE A 199 2.81 -2.60 -12.76
N THR A 200 2.71 -2.28 -11.48
CA THR A 200 1.46 -1.88 -10.82
C THR A 200 1.77 -0.80 -9.78
N TRP A 201 2.34 0.33 -10.22
CA TRP A 201 2.63 1.45 -9.33
C TRP A 201 1.36 2.01 -8.71
N HIS A 202 1.31 2.06 -7.38
CA HIS A 202 0.20 2.66 -6.66
C HIS A 202 0.58 3.08 -5.24
N SER A 203 -0.18 4.01 -4.70
CA SER A 203 -0.33 4.18 -3.26
C SER A 203 -1.59 3.42 -2.84
N ASP A 204 -1.57 2.82 -1.65
CA ASP A 204 -2.65 1.99 -1.17
C ASP A 204 -3.91 2.82 -0.91
N VAL A 205 -5.05 2.21 -1.28
CA VAL A 205 -6.42 2.62 -0.90
C VAL A 205 -6.72 4.12 -1.11
N THR A 206 -6.15 4.73 -2.16
CA THR A 206 -6.33 6.18 -2.43
C THR A 206 -7.76 6.59 -2.77
N PHE A 207 -8.69 5.64 -2.96
CA PHE A 207 -10.12 5.92 -3.10
C PHE A 207 -10.82 6.21 -1.77
N GLU A 208 -10.15 6.03 -0.62
CA GLU A 208 -10.69 6.42 0.68
C GLU A 208 -10.61 7.92 0.87
N LYS A 209 -11.53 8.48 1.66
CA LYS A 209 -11.48 9.90 2.03
C LYS A 209 -10.23 10.25 2.84
N GLN A 210 -9.84 9.31 3.71
CA GLN A 210 -8.65 9.34 4.54
C GLN A 210 -7.82 8.08 4.23
N PRO A 211 -6.99 8.12 3.18
CA PRO A 211 -6.12 7.01 2.80
C PRO A 211 -5.10 6.67 3.89
N PRO A 212 -4.44 5.50 3.82
CA PRO A 212 -3.39 5.12 4.75
C PRO A 212 -2.20 6.08 4.78
N GLY A 213 -1.53 6.17 5.93
CA GLY A 213 -0.29 6.90 6.17
C GLY A 213 0.91 5.97 6.37
N THR A 214 1.55 6.04 7.54
CA THR A 214 2.65 5.14 7.95
C THR A 214 2.17 3.70 7.97
N THR A 215 2.56 2.92 6.96
CA THR A 215 2.07 1.56 6.71
C THR A 215 3.17 0.54 6.98
N PHE A 216 2.81 -0.58 7.60
CA PHE A 216 3.74 -1.64 8.01
C PHE A 216 3.40 -2.91 7.25
N LEU A 217 4.41 -3.56 6.68
CA LEU A 217 4.28 -4.86 6.02
C LEU A 217 5.42 -5.76 6.48
N TYR A 218 5.09 -6.90 7.06
CA TYR A 218 6.09 -7.84 7.57
C TYR A 218 5.96 -9.21 6.92
N LEU A 219 7.12 -9.81 6.67
CA LEU A 219 7.22 -11.10 6.03
C LEU A 219 6.89 -12.21 7.02
N LEU A 220 5.98 -13.10 6.64
CA LEU A 220 5.66 -14.31 7.38
C LEU A 220 6.33 -15.50 6.69
N ASP A 221 6.07 -15.68 5.39
CA ASP A 221 6.78 -16.61 4.52
C ASP A 221 7.10 -15.94 3.19
N GLY A 222 8.23 -16.29 2.57
CA GLY A 222 8.61 -15.75 1.28
C GLY A 222 9.42 -16.73 0.45
N PRO A 223 9.50 -16.48 -0.87
CA PRO A 223 10.35 -17.26 -1.76
C PRO A 223 11.83 -17.10 -1.39
N LEU A 224 12.66 -18.08 -1.78
CA LEU A 224 14.11 -18.04 -1.54
C LEU A 224 14.79 -16.84 -2.24
N SER A 225 14.24 -16.44 -3.39
CA SER A 225 14.70 -15.31 -4.21
C SER A 225 13.54 -14.74 -5.01
N GLY A 226 13.52 -13.42 -5.19
CA GLY A 226 12.41 -12.71 -5.86
C GLY A 226 11.26 -12.38 -4.91
N GLY A 227 10.17 -11.85 -5.46
CA GLY A 227 9.01 -11.38 -4.67
C GLY A 227 9.24 -10.06 -3.95
N ASP A 228 10.26 -9.33 -4.37
CA ASP A 228 10.65 -8.03 -3.83
C ASP A 228 9.59 -6.96 -4.10
N THR A 229 9.67 -5.86 -3.36
CA THR A 229 8.79 -4.71 -3.55
C THR A 229 9.61 -3.51 -4.02
N LEU A 230 9.17 -2.90 -5.11
CA LEU A 230 9.70 -1.63 -5.57
C LEU A 230 8.93 -0.47 -4.93
N PHE A 231 9.63 0.61 -4.60
CA PHE A 231 9.07 1.86 -4.09
C PHE A 231 9.56 3.04 -4.91
N ALA A 232 8.75 4.09 -5.04
CA ALA A 232 9.08 5.33 -5.75
C ALA A 232 8.83 6.56 -4.88
N ASN A 233 9.75 7.53 -4.92
CA ASN A 233 9.65 8.79 -4.19
C ASN A 233 8.77 9.79 -4.97
N MET A 234 7.53 9.94 -4.52
CA MET A 234 6.54 10.79 -5.20
C MET A 234 6.79 12.28 -5.01
N ALA A 235 7.54 12.66 -3.96
CA ALA A 235 8.01 14.03 -3.77
C ALA A 235 9.14 14.39 -4.74
N ALA A 236 10.09 13.46 -4.95
CA ALA A 236 11.12 13.63 -5.98
C ALA A 236 10.51 13.64 -7.39
N ALA A 237 9.51 12.79 -7.64
CA ALA A 237 8.76 12.80 -8.90
C ALA A 237 8.16 14.20 -9.19
N TYR A 238 7.57 14.85 -8.18
CA TYR A 238 7.05 16.22 -8.30
C TYR A 238 8.16 17.24 -8.55
N ARG A 239 9.23 17.24 -7.74
CA ARG A 239 10.34 18.22 -7.85
C ARG A 239 11.04 18.21 -9.21
N ARG A 240 11.03 17.09 -9.91
CA ARG A 240 11.65 16.95 -11.25
C ARG A 240 10.82 17.51 -12.39
N LEU A 241 9.54 17.77 -12.17
CA LEU A 241 8.71 18.46 -13.15
C LEU A 241 9.22 19.89 -13.31
N SER A 242 9.15 20.42 -14.54
CA SER A 242 9.50 21.82 -14.77
C SER A 242 8.59 22.75 -13.94
N PRO A 243 9.05 23.96 -13.55
CA PRO A 243 8.23 24.90 -12.80
C PRO A 243 6.87 25.20 -13.46
N GLU A 244 6.83 25.28 -14.80
CA GLU A 244 5.58 25.48 -15.54
C GLU A 244 4.63 24.28 -15.44
N PHE A 245 5.18 23.06 -15.43
CA PHE A 245 4.36 21.88 -15.23
C PHE A 245 3.88 21.77 -13.78
N GLN A 246 4.71 22.11 -12.80
CA GLN A 246 4.29 22.20 -11.39
C GLN A 246 3.15 23.21 -11.21
N LYS A 247 3.23 24.39 -11.84
CA LYS A 247 2.14 25.39 -11.89
C LYS A 247 0.89 24.83 -12.54
N ARG A 248 1.04 24.09 -13.64
CA ARG A 248 -0.09 23.49 -14.38
C ARG A 248 -0.83 22.44 -13.56
N LEU A 249 -0.13 21.66 -12.73
CA LEU A 249 -0.73 20.64 -11.88
C LEU A 249 -1.38 21.20 -10.62
N HIS A 250 -0.96 22.38 -10.17
CA HIS A 250 -1.47 22.99 -8.95
C HIS A 250 -2.99 23.17 -8.98
N GLY A 251 -3.66 22.77 -7.89
CA GLY A 251 -5.11 22.90 -7.72
C GLY A 251 -5.94 21.90 -8.52
N LEU A 252 -5.34 21.10 -9.40
CA LEU A 252 -6.06 20.03 -10.08
C LEU A 252 -6.40 18.90 -9.10
N LYS A 253 -7.58 18.32 -9.30
CA LYS A 253 -8.04 17.14 -8.57
C LYS A 253 -8.29 15.99 -9.51
N ALA A 254 -8.13 14.77 -9.02
CA ALA A 254 -8.52 13.57 -9.73
C ALA A 254 -9.48 12.73 -8.89
N VAL A 255 -10.33 11.97 -9.58
CA VAL A 255 -11.24 10.99 -8.98
C VAL A 255 -10.50 9.67 -8.81
N HIS A 256 -10.53 9.13 -7.58
CA HIS A 256 -10.01 7.82 -7.23
C HIS A 256 -11.19 6.89 -6.93
N SER A 257 -11.15 5.64 -7.40
CA SER A 257 -12.27 4.70 -7.24
C SER A 257 -11.84 3.32 -6.74
N GLY A 258 -12.58 2.81 -5.75
CA GLY A 258 -12.49 1.43 -5.27
C GLY A 258 -13.52 0.49 -5.90
N VAL A 259 -14.40 1.01 -6.78
CA VAL A 259 -15.50 0.24 -7.37
C VAL A 259 -14.97 -0.88 -8.26
N GLU A 260 -13.95 -0.62 -9.07
CA GLU A 260 -13.36 -1.61 -9.97
C GLU A 260 -12.66 -2.74 -9.21
N GLN A 261 -12.10 -2.42 -8.05
CA GLN A 261 -11.44 -3.38 -7.19
C GLN A 261 -12.47 -4.36 -6.58
N ILE A 262 -13.59 -3.83 -6.06
CA ILE A 262 -14.70 -4.65 -5.57
C ILE A 262 -15.31 -5.49 -6.68
N ASN A 263 -15.59 -4.89 -7.85
CA ASN A 263 -16.13 -5.63 -8.98
C ASN A 263 -15.20 -6.76 -9.41
N ASN A 264 -13.89 -6.52 -9.45
CA ASN A 264 -12.92 -7.56 -9.78
C ASN A 264 -12.89 -8.69 -8.73
N SER A 265 -12.99 -8.37 -7.44
CA SER A 265 -13.10 -9.37 -6.39
C SER A 265 -14.35 -10.23 -6.57
N LEU A 266 -15.53 -9.61 -6.69
CA LEU A 266 -16.81 -10.32 -6.84
C LEU A 266 -16.87 -11.17 -8.12
N ASN A 267 -16.35 -10.66 -9.24
CA ASN A 267 -16.29 -11.40 -10.51
C ASN A 267 -15.43 -12.67 -10.43
N LYS A 268 -14.53 -12.74 -9.45
CA LYS A 268 -13.65 -13.90 -9.18
C LYS A 268 -14.18 -14.78 -8.05
N GLY A 269 -15.40 -14.57 -7.59
CA GLY A 269 -15.96 -15.28 -6.43
C GLY A 269 -15.35 -14.85 -5.10
N GLY A 270 -14.65 -13.72 -5.07
CA GLY A 270 -14.15 -13.10 -3.84
C GLY A 270 -15.24 -12.36 -3.09
N ILE A 271 -14.83 -11.67 -2.02
CA ILE A 271 -15.73 -10.98 -1.09
C ILE A 271 -15.73 -9.47 -1.33
N ALA A 272 -16.77 -8.81 -0.81
CA ALA A 272 -16.85 -7.37 -0.67
C ALA A 272 -17.47 -7.03 0.69
N ARG A 273 -16.66 -6.53 1.63
CA ARG A 273 -17.10 -6.21 3.00
C ARG A 273 -17.59 -4.77 3.16
N ARG A 274 -17.36 -3.91 2.15
CA ARG A 274 -17.83 -2.53 2.10
C ARG A 274 -18.15 -2.17 0.65
N GLU A 275 -19.12 -1.28 0.46
CA GLU A 275 -19.44 -0.71 -0.84
C GLU A 275 -18.28 0.11 -1.42
N GLY A 276 -18.17 0.12 -2.74
CA GLY A 276 -17.16 0.90 -3.44
C GLY A 276 -17.49 2.38 -3.39
N ILE A 277 -16.46 3.20 -3.14
CA ILE A 277 -16.61 4.65 -3.15
C ILE A 277 -15.71 5.30 -4.21
N GLN A 278 -16.05 6.54 -4.51
CA GLN A 278 -15.23 7.46 -5.29
C GLN A 278 -14.94 8.71 -4.48
N THR A 279 -13.71 9.20 -4.58
CA THR A 279 -13.26 10.40 -3.88
C THR A 279 -12.42 11.29 -4.78
N GLU A 280 -12.59 12.59 -4.62
CA GLU A 280 -11.72 13.58 -5.26
C GLU A 280 -10.55 13.94 -4.33
N HIS A 281 -9.34 13.76 -4.84
CA HIS A 281 -8.10 14.15 -4.18
C HIS A 281 -7.28 15.09 -5.06
N PRO A 282 -6.47 15.98 -4.48
CA PRO A 282 -5.56 16.79 -5.28
C PRO A 282 -4.53 15.89 -5.96
N ILE A 283 -4.18 16.18 -7.21
CA ILE A 283 -3.16 15.39 -7.94
C ILE A 283 -1.75 15.66 -7.44
N VAL A 284 -1.56 16.78 -6.74
CA VAL A 284 -0.37 17.11 -5.96
C VAL A 284 -0.83 17.33 -4.53
N ARG A 285 -0.34 16.53 -3.59
CA ARG A 285 -0.65 16.70 -2.17
C ARG A 285 0.52 17.29 -1.41
N THR A 286 0.28 17.83 -0.23
CA THR A 286 1.30 18.26 0.72
C THR A 286 1.37 17.29 1.90
N HIS A 287 2.57 16.91 2.28
CA HIS A 287 2.80 16.08 3.46
C HIS A 287 2.75 16.92 4.74
N PRO A 288 1.92 16.58 5.75
CA PRO A 288 1.69 17.45 6.90
C PRO A 288 2.92 17.64 7.78
N ALA A 289 3.75 16.60 7.94
CA ALA A 289 4.95 16.66 8.76
C ALA A 289 6.19 17.22 8.05
N THR A 290 6.35 16.97 6.74
CA THR A 290 7.58 17.33 6.01
C THR A 290 7.41 18.57 5.14
N GLY A 291 6.18 19.01 4.87
CA GLY A 291 5.88 20.09 3.94
C GLY A 291 6.11 19.75 2.47
N GLU A 292 6.63 18.56 2.15
CA GLU A 292 6.91 18.17 0.78
C GLU A 292 5.63 18.06 -0.05
N LYS A 293 5.70 18.56 -1.29
CA LYS A 293 4.68 18.30 -2.32
C LYS A 293 5.00 17.01 -3.05
N ALA A 294 4.00 16.16 -3.25
CA ALA A 294 4.11 14.86 -3.89
C ALA A 294 3.00 14.60 -4.91
N ILE A 295 3.33 13.94 -6.02
CA ILE A 295 2.34 13.47 -6.99
C ILE A 295 1.44 12.42 -6.31
N PHE A 296 0.12 12.53 -6.46
CA PHE A 296 -0.88 11.68 -5.81
C PHE A 296 -1.89 11.14 -6.80
N VAL A 297 -1.39 10.50 -7.86
CA VAL A 297 -2.19 9.75 -8.82
C VAL A 297 -1.56 8.39 -9.04
N ASN A 298 -2.37 7.40 -9.41
CA ASN A 298 -1.87 6.08 -9.75
C ASN A 298 -2.82 5.35 -10.71
N PRO A 299 -2.30 4.50 -11.62
CA PRO A 299 -3.11 3.79 -12.60
C PRO A 299 -4.13 2.85 -11.96
N GLN A 300 -3.89 2.35 -10.74
CA GLN A 300 -4.78 1.41 -10.08
C GLN A 300 -6.11 2.05 -9.67
N PHE A 301 -6.09 3.25 -9.09
CA PHE A 301 -7.27 3.87 -8.48
C PHE A 301 -7.71 5.16 -9.16
N THR A 302 -6.82 5.92 -9.78
CA THR A 302 -7.18 7.17 -10.44
C THR A 302 -7.97 6.89 -11.73
N ARG A 303 -9.05 7.65 -11.96
CA ARG A 303 -9.96 7.47 -13.10
C ARG A 303 -9.88 8.62 -14.10
N TYR A 304 -10.03 9.84 -13.61
CA TYR A 304 -9.96 11.03 -14.46
C TYR A 304 -9.68 12.28 -13.63
N ILE A 305 -9.21 13.34 -14.30
CA ILE A 305 -8.98 14.66 -13.73
C ILE A 305 -10.29 15.46 -13.78
N VAL A 306 -10.68 16.03 -12.64
CA VAL A 306 -11.92 16.79 -12.49
C VAL A 306 -11.89 18.02 -13.40
N GLY A 307 -12.95 18.19 -14.20
CA GLY A 307 -13.10 19.33 -15.12
C GLY A 307 -12.36 19.21 -16.45
N TYR A 308 -11.60 18.13 -16.68
CA TYR A 308 -10.92 17.86 -17.95
C TYR A 308 -11.79 16.97 -18.84
N LYS A 309 -11.65 17.10 -20.16
CA LYS A 309 -12.21 16.12 -21.09
C LYS A 309 -11.45 14.81 -21.00
N LYS A 310 -12.04 13.73 -21.52
CA LYS A 310 -11.48 12.38 -21.46
C LYS A 310 -10.06 12.33 -22.02
N GLU A 311 -9.86 12.79 -23.25
CA GLU A 311 -8.56 12.72 -23.92
C GLU A 311 -7.51 13.55 -23.17
N GLU A 312 -7.86 14.75 -22.72
CA GLU A 312 -6.98 15.64 -21.95
C GLU A 312 -6.54 15.00 -20.63
N SER A 313 -7.51 14.42 -19.90
CA SER A 313 -7.26 13.68 -18.66
C SER A 313 -6.37 12.46 -18.90
N ASP A 314 -6.71 11.64 -19.90
CA ASP A 314 -5.97 10.43 -20.24
C ASP A 314 -4.52 10.75 -20.62
N TYR A 315 -4.29 11.78 -21.44
CA TYR A 315 -2.94 12.20 -21.82
C TYR A 315 -2.13 12.67 -20.61
N LEU A 316 -2.70 13.51 -19.76
CA LEU A 316 -2.00 14.05 -18.60
C LEU A 316 -1.71 12.95 -17.56
N LEU A 317 -2.68 12.09 -17.26
CA LEU A 317 -2.48 10.97 -16.35
C LEU A 317 -1.45 9.99 -16.90
N LYS A 318 -1.51 9.66 -18.19
CA LYS A 318 -0.52 8.79 -18.83
C LYS A 318 0.90 9.36 -18.67
N PHE A 319 1.09 10.66 -18.94
CA PHE A 319 2.39 11.30 -18.75
C PHE A 319 2.88 11.14 -17.30
N LEU A 320 2.03 11.37 -16.31
CA LEU A 320 2.41 11.22 -14.89
C LEU A 320 2.74 9.76 -14.54
N TYR A 321 1.99 8.79 -15.06
CA TYR A 321 2.25 7.37 -14.84
C TYR A 321 3.57 6.93 -15.48
N ASP A 322 3.83 7.35 -16.73
CA ASP A 322 5.08 7.07 -17.42
C ASP A 322 6.26 7.72 -16.68
N HIS A 323 6.11 8.96 -16.20
CA HIS A 323 7.13 9.66 -15.41
C HIS A 323 7.50 8.87 -14.14
N ILE A 324 6.51 8.35 -13.41
CA ILE A 324 6.75 7.51 -12.22
C ILE A 324 7.43 6.20 -12.62
N ALA A 325 6.92 5.51 -13.64
CA ALA A 325 7.37 4.18 -14.02
C ALA A 325 8.78 4.17 -14.63
N LEU A 326 9.12 5.18 -15.42
CA LEU A 326 10.38 5.26 -16.17
C LEU A 326 11.51 5.97 -15.41
N SER A 327 11.21 6.62 -14.27
CA SER A 327 12.21 7.29 -13.43
C SER A 327 12.86 6.32 -12.44
N GLN A 328 13.75 5.44 -12.91
CA GLN A 328 14.44 4.46 -12.06
C GLN A 328 15.24 5.10 -10.90
N ASP A 329 15.69 6.33 -11.10
CA ASP A 329 16.47 7.15 -10.17
C ASP A 329 15.61 7.91 -9.14
N ILE A 330 14.31 7.64 -9.06
CA ILE A 330 13.48 7.92 -7.85
C ILE A 330 13.00 6.64 -7.16
N GLN A 331 13.46 5.48 -7.61
CA GLN A 331 12.97 4.19 -7.15
C GLN A 331 14.01 3.47 -6.30
N THR A 332 13.54 2.60 -5.41
CA THR A 332 14.36 1.63 -4.67
C THR A 332 13.69 0.26 -4.69
N ARG A 333 14.49 -0.80 -4.56
CA ARG A 333 14.03 -2.18 -4.45
C ARG A 333 14.33 -2.70 -3.06
N VAL A 334 13.29 -3.06 -2.32
CA VAL A 334 13.45 -3.68 -1.00
C VAL A 334 13.36 -5.19 -1.16
N ARG A 335 14.48 -5.87 -0.86
CA ARG A 335 14.54 -7.33 -0.82
C ARG A 335 13.97 -7.87 0.48
N TRP A 336 13.05 -8.83 0.38
CA TRP A 336 12.49 -9.50 1.55
C TRP A 336 13.47 -10.52 2.14
N ARG A 337 13.51 -10.59 3.47
CA ARG A 337 14.26 -11.57 4.27
C ARG A 337 13.39 -11.95 5.49
N PRO A 338 13.54 -13.15 6.07
CA PRO A 338 12.93 -13.46 7.37
C PRO A 338 13.20 -12.35 8.40
N GLY A 339 12.22 -12.06 9.26
CA GLY A 339 12.32 -10.97 10.24
C GLY A 339 12.32 -9.56 9.64
N THR A 340 11.96 -9.37 8.37
CA THR A 340 11.88 -8.01 7.80
C THR A 340 10.50 -7.40 8.04
N VAL A 341 10.49 -6.19 8.60
CA VAL A 341 9.34 -5.27 8.58
C VAL A 341 9.68 -4.10 7.68
N VAL A 342 8.90 -3.89 6.62
CA VAL A 342 9.01 -2.69 5.78
C VAL A 342 7.96 -1.69 6.22
N VAL A 343 8.41 -0.47 6.50
CA VAL A 343 7.56 0.67 6.86
C VAL A 343 7.69 1.71 5.76
N TRP A 344 6.57 2.18 5.21
CA TRP A 344 6.58 3.28 4.24
C TRP A 344 5.52 4.31 4.58
N ASP A 345 5.74 5.54 4.12
CA ASP A 345 4.72 6.57 4.18
C ASP A 345 3.92 6.59 2.89
N ASN A 346 2.71 6.03 2.95
CA ASN A 346 1.81 5.89 1.81
C ASN A 346 1.34 7.24 1.23
N ARG A 347 1.59 8.35 1.93
CA ARG A 347 1.28 9.71 1.49
C ARG A 347 2.32 10.25 0.50
N VAL A 348 3.54 9.71 0.50
CA VAL A 348 4.66 10.20 -0.35
C VAL A 348 5.42 9.10 -1.08
N ALA A 349 5.03 7.83 -0.89
CA ALA A 349 5.54 6.69 -1.63
C ALA A 349 4.44 6.06 -2.51
N ALA A 350 4.85 5.63 -3.71
CA ALA A 350 4.14 4.60 -4.47
C ALA A 350 4.95 3.31 -4.46
N HIS A 351 4.31 2.17 -4.66
CA HIS A 351 4.98 0.87 -4.71
C HIS A 351 4.42 -0.05 -5.79
N SER A 352 5.21 -1.04 -6.19
CA SER A 352 4.83 -2.08 -7.14
C SER A 352 5.38 -3.43 -6.67
N ALA A 353 4.56 -4.46 -6.69
CA ALA A 353 5.01 -5.83 -6.42
C ALA A 353 5.71 -6.41 -7.66
N LEU A 354 6.79 -7.15 -7.44
CA LEU A 354 7.50 -7.87 -8.50
C LEU A 354 7.11 -9.34 -8.52
N PHE A 355 6.79 -9.86 -9.70
CA PHE A 355 6.51 -11.27 -9.94
C PHE A 355 7.73 -11.95 -10.56
N ASP A 356 8.81 -11.98 -9.80
CA ASP A 356 10.14 -12.43 -10.24
C ASP A 356 10.70 -13.58 -9.40
N TRP A 357 9.81 -14.42 -8.87
CA TRP A 357 10.19 -15.63 -8.12
C TRP A 357 9.66 -16.89 -8.79
N GLN A 358 10.18 -18.04 -8.39
CA GLN A 358 9.77 -19.34 -8.93
C GLN A 358 8.30 -19.62 -8.61
N ASP A 359 7.53 -19.93 -9.65
CA ASP A 359 6.10 -20.19 -9.54
C ASP A 359 5.80 -21.36 -8.57
N GLY A 360 4.70 -21.24 -7.81
CA GLY A 360 4.33 -22.18 -6.75
C GLY A 360 5.05 -22.01 -5.41
N GLN A 361 6.03 -21.10 -5.27
CA GLN A 361 6.54 -20.74 -3.94
C GLN A 361 5.59 -19.77 -3.22
N ARG A 362 5.33 -20.08 -1.94
CA ARG A 362 4.49 -19.26 -1.06
C ARG A 362 5.09 -17.87 -0.88
N ARG A 363 4.22 -16.85 -0.90
CA ARG A 363 4.53 -15.49 -0.48
C ARG A 363 3.42 -14.97 0.42
N HIS A 364 3.73 -14.85 1.71
CA HIS A 364 2.78 -14.56 2.76
C HIS A 364 3.28 -13.39 3.60
N LEU A 365 2.55 -12.27 3.57
CA LEU A 365 2.88 -11.08 4.36
C LEU A 365 1.63 -10.54 5.03
N ALA A 366 1.81 -9.96 6.22
CA ALA A 366 0.75 -9.28 6.94
C ALA A 366 1.00 -7.78 6.97
N ARG A 367 -0.07 -7.01 6.74
CA ARG A 367 -0.03 -5.56 6.60
C ARG A 367 -0.92 -4.89 7.61
N ILE A 368 -0.37 -3.89 8.30
CA ILE A 368 -1.10 -2.97 9.16
C ILE A 368 -1.16 -1.62 8.45
N THR A 369 -2.36 -1.12 8.21
CA THR A 369 -2.64 0.09 7.42
C THR A 369 -3.37 1.16 8.24
N PRO A 370 -2.67 1.93 9.09
CA PRO A 370 -3.23 3.08 9.78
C PRO A 370 -3.69 4.15 8.78
N GLN A 371 -4.92 4.63 8.92
CA GLN A 371 -5.47 5.74 8.15
C GLN A 371 -4.86 7.08 8.59
N ALA A 372 -4.70 8.00 7.65
CA ALA A 372 -4.13 9.32 7.87
C ALA A 372 -5.13 10.46 7.65
N GLU A 373 -4.63 11.67 7.44
CA GLU A 373 -5.46 12.83 7.11
C GLU A 373 -6.09 12.74 5.70
N ARG A 374 -7.10 13.57 5.46
CA ARG A 374 -7.60 13.79 4.10
C ARG A 374 -6.50 14.49 3.27
N PRO A 375 -6.13 13.99 2.09
CA PRO A 375 -5.14 14.64 1.24
C PRO A 375 -5.54 16.08 0.93
N TYR A 376 -4.59 16.99 1.11
CA TYR A 376 -4.74 18.42 0.82
C TYR A 376 -3.50 18.95 0.09
N GLU A 377 -3.65 20.11 -0.54
CA GLU A 377 -2.55 20.82 -1.19
C GLU A 377 -2.42 22.21 -0.56
N THR A 378 -1.22 22.58 -0.12
CA THR A 378 -0.93 23.97 0.28
C THR A 378 -0.90 24.89 -0.94
N PRO A 379 -1.09 26.21 -0.77
CA PRO A 379 -0.95 27.17 -1.88
C PRO A 379 0.34 26.97 -2.68
N PHE A 380 0.32 27.36 -3.95
CA PHE A 380 1.52 27.35 -4.78
C PHE A 380 2.48 28.46 -4.32
N GLU A 381 3.65 28.06 -3.83
CA GLU A 381 4.73 29.00 -3.51
C GLU A 381 5.44 29.38 -4.82
N ARG A 382 5.64 30.68 -5.05
CA ARG A 382 6.22 31.23 -6.29
C ARG A 382 7.73 31.22 -6.31
#